data_AF-V7EI52-F1
#
_entry.id   AF-V7EI52-F1
#
_cell.length_a   1.000
_cell.length_b   1.000
_cell.length_c   1.000
_cell.angle_alpha   90.00
_cell.angle_beta   90.00
_cell.angle_gamma   90.00
#
_symmetry.space_group_name_H-M   'P 1'
#
loop_
_entity.id
_entity.type
_entity.pdbx_description
1 polymer ?
#
loop_
_entity_poly.entity_id
_entity_poly.type
_entity_poly.pdbx_seq_one_letter_code
_entity_poly.pdbx_strand_id
1 'polypeptide(L)'
;MLARGFLARAAAEVAALPLASFEAARAEVEDDPLRLAARFGVPVAAVFRRIALRAGAAEGLVVCDGSGTLVFRKPAEGFALPRFAAACPLWPLYSALGRPGSPVVVEVETAGQVPRRFAAVAVCALRHPEGLGGAELREAAMLLVPRKAAALRGAENALPVRVGASCRICPRSDCVARREPTILGEGI
;
A
#
# COMPACT_ATOMS: atom_id res chain seq x y z
N MET A 1 8.62 -16.12 -16.96
CA MET A 1 7.17 -16.34 -16.77
C MET A 1 6.51 -15.23 -15.93
N LEU A 2 7.10 -14.82 -14.80
CA LEU A 2 6.58 -13.74 -13.93
C LEU A 2 6.42 -12.38 -14.63
N ALA A 3 7.43 -11.94 -15.40
CA ALA A 3 7.37 -10.68 -16.13
C ALA A 3 6.21 -10.64 -17.15
N ARG A 4 5.96 -11.74 -17.85
CA ARG A 4 4.85 -11.86 -18.81
C ARG A 4 3.49 -11.76 -18.10
N GLY A 5 3.33 -12.43 -16.96
CA GLY A 5 2.10 -12.35 -16.16
C GLY A 5 1.85 -10.93 -15.65
N PHE A 6 2.89 -10.24 -15.18
CA PHE A 6 2.80 -8.84 -14.76
C PHE A 6 2.40 -7.92 -15.93
N LEU A 7 3.05 -8.06 -17.10
CA LEU A 7 2.73 -7.26 -18.28
C LEU A 7 1.30 -7.51 -18.79
N ALA A 8 0.85 -8.77 -18.80
CA ALA A 8 -0.52 -9.11 -19.19
C ALA A 8 -1.56 -8.49 -18.26
N ARG A 9 -1.32 -8.55 -16.94
CA ARG A 9 -2.16 -7.87 -15.94
C ARG A 9 -2.16 -6.36 -16.16
N ALA A 10 -0.98 -5.76 -16.31
CA ALA A 10 -0.86 -4.32 -16.53
C ALA A 10 -1.58 -3.87 -17.81
N ALA A 11 -1.46 -4.61 -18.91
CA ALA A 11 -2.16 -4.32 -20.15
C ALA A 11 -3.68 -4.39 -19.99
N ALA A 12 -4.19 -5.43 -19.34
CA ALA A 12 -5.63 -5.58 -19.07
C ALA A 12 -6.17 -4.45 -18.18
N GLU A 13 -5.41 -4.07 -17.14
CA GLU A 13 -5.80 -2.98 -16.23
C GLU A 13 -5.75 -1.61 -16.92
N VAL A 14 -4.77 -1.36 -17.79
CA VAL A 14 -4.71 -0.11 -18.58
C VAL A 14 -5.88 -0.03 -19.56
N ALA A 15 -6.26 -1.14 -20.20
CA ALA A 15 -7.43 -1.19 -21.07
C ALA A 15 -8.74 -0.93 -20.30
N ALA A 16 -8.87 -1.46 -19.08
CA ALA A 16 -10.02 -1.23 -18.21
C ALA A 16 -10.03 0.17 -17.56
N LEU A 17 -8.88 0.84 -17.45
CA LEU A 17 -8.72 2.16 -16.85
C LEU A 17 -8.06 3.18 -17.82
N PRO A 18 -8.73 3.55 -18.93
CA PRO A 18 -8.21 4.52 -19.89
C PRO A 18 -7.84 5.84 -19.21
N LEU A 19 -6.68 6.43 -19.56
CA LEU A 19 -6.10 7.55 -18.80
C LEU A 19 -7.04 8.75 -18.69
N ALA A 20 -7.60 9.21 -19.81
CA ALA A 20 -8.45 10.40 -19.83
C ALA A 20 -9.71 10.22 -18.96
N SER A 21 -10.40 9.09 -19.13
CA SER A 21 -11.60 8.76 -18.34
C SER A 21 -11.27 8.57 -16.87
N PHE A 22 -10.11 7.97 -16.56
CA PHE A 22 -9.66 7.76 -15.19
C PHE A 22 -9.35 9.09 -14.48
N GLU A 23 -8.60 10.00 -15.10
CA GLU A 23 -8.27 11.31 -14.52
C GLU A 23 -9.53 12.18 -14.33
N ALA A 24 -10.47 12.15 -15.28
CA ALA A 24 -11.77 12.83 -15.12
C ALA A 24 -12.53 12.28 -13.90
N ALA A 25 -12.63 10.95 -13.79
CA ALA A 25 -13.31 10.31 -12.67
C ALA A 25 -12.65 10.61 -11.32
N ARG A 26 -11.32 10.71 -11.25
CA ARG A 26 -10.59 11.08 -10.02
C ARG A 26 -11.01 12.43 -9.49
N ALA A 27 -11.15 13.43 -10.36
CA ALA A 27 -11.61 14.76 -9.99
C ALA A 27 -13.05 14.73 -9.46
N GLU A 28 -13.93 13.95 -10.08
CA GLU A 28 -15.34 13.83 -9.69
C GLU A 28 -15.53 13.15 -8.31
N VAL A 29 -14.67 12.21 -7.94
CA VAL A 29 -14.81 11.41 -6.70
C VAL A 29 -13.77 11.75 -5.63
N GLU A 30 -13.10 12.90 -5.74
CA GLU A 30 -12.09 13.37 -4.78
C GLU A 30 -10.98 12.32 -4.51
N ASP A 31 -10.48 11.67 -5.57
CA ASP A 31 -9.42 10.66 -5.47
C ASP A 31 -9.76 9.41 -4.63
N ASP A 32 -11.03 9.17 -4.26
CA ASP A 32 -11.44 7.99 -3.51
C ASP A 32 -11.26 6.70 -4.35
N PRO A 33 -10.31 5.82 -3.99
CA PRO A 33 -10.01 4.66 -4.81
C PRO A 33 -11.10 3.58 -4.76
N LEU A 34 -11.96 3.56 -3.74
CA LEU A 34 -13.09 2.63 -3.68
C LEU A 34 -14.20 3.07 -4.64
N ARG A 35 -14.49 4.37 -4.71
CA ARG A 35 -15.44 4.93 -5.68
C ARG A 35 -14.98 4.74 -7.11
N LEU A 36 -13.69 4.93 -7.38
CA LEU A 36 -13.09 4.64 -8.68
C LEU A 36 -13.24 3.16 -9.04
N ALA A 37 -12.94 2.25 -8.10
CA ALA A 37 -13.08 0.81 -8.33
C ALA A 37 -14.52 0.44 -8.69
N ALA A 38 -15.50 0.98 -7.95
CA ALA A 38 -16.92 0.79 -8.21
C ALA A 38 -17.33 1.34 -9.58
N ARG A 39 -16.89 2.55 -9.95
CA ARG A 39 -17.23 3.20 -11.23
C ARG A 39 -16.73 2.42 -12.44
N PHE A 40 -15.50 1.91 -12.37
CA PHE A 40 -14.89 1.18 -13.49
C PHE A 40 -15.15 -0.33 -13.44
N GLY A 41 -15.79 -0.85 -12.39
CA GLY A 41 -16.06 -2.28 -12.24
C GLY A 41 -14.78 -3.13 -12.11
N VAL A 42 -13.73 -2.58 -11.50
CA VAL A 42 -12.42 -3.24 -11.36
C VAL A 42 -12.04 -3.45 -9.89
N PRO A 43 -11.12 -4.38 -9.58
CA PRO A 43 -10.59 -4.51 -8.23
C PRO A 43 -9.88 -3.23 -7.76
N VAL A 44 -10.04 -2.88 -6.48
CA VAL A 44 -9.38 -1.70 -5.86
C VAL A 44 -7.86 -1.71 -6.06
N ALA A 45 -7.22 -2.89 -6.02
CA ALA A 45 -5.79 -3.01 -6.27
C ALA A 45 -5.37 -2.58 -7.71
N ALA A 46 -6.27 -2.71 -8.70
CA ALA A 46 -6.02 -2.22 -10.06
C ALA A 46 -6.04 -0.69 -10.10
N VAL A 47 -6.99 -0.06 -9.38
CA VAL A 47 -7.02 1.39 -9.17
C VAL A 47 -5.74 1.88 -8.50
N PHE A 48 -5.28 1.20 -7.44
CA PHE A 48 -4.01 1.55 -6.78
C PHE A 48 -2.82 1.52 -7.73
N ARG A 49 -2.70 0.47 -8.56
CA ARG A 49 -1.66 0.40 -9.60
C ARG A 49 -1.81 1.52 -10.62
N ARG A 50 -3.03 1.85 -11.02
CA ARG A 50 -3.28 2.95 -11.97
C ARG A 50 -2.83 4.30 -11.42
N ILE A 51 -3.15 4.60 -10.17
CA ILE A 51 -2.72 5.82 -9.46
C ILE A 51 -1.20 5.84 -9.31
N ALA A 52 -0.60 4.75 -8.85
CA ALA A 52 0.81 4.75 -8.51
C ALA A 52 1.74 4.65 -9.75
N LEU A 53 1.29 4.10 -10.88
CA LEU A 53 2.13 3.85 -12.06
C LEU A 53 1.89 4.83 -13.21
N ARG A 54 1.02 5.83 -13.05
CA ARG A 54 0.95 6.96 -13.99
C ARG A 54 2.28 7.74 -14.01
N ALA A 55 2.59 8.35 -15.14
CA ALA A 55 3.76 9.22 -15.25
C ALA A 55 3.65 10.37 -14.23
N GLY A 56 4.75 10.64 -13.50
CA GLY A 56 4.80 11.70 -12.49
C GLY A 56 4.07 11.40 -11.16
N ALA A 57 3.59 10.18 -10.93
CA ALA A 57 2.94 9.79 -9.69
C ALA A 57 3.86 9.91 -8.46
N ALA A 58 3.45 10.67 -7.45
CA ALA A 58 4.13 10.78 -6.16
C ALA A 58 3.74 9.66 -5.18
N GLU A 59 2.66 8.94 -5.46
CA GLU A 59 2.07 7.92 -4.62
C GLU A 59 2.93 6.65 -4.58
N GLY A 60 3.08 6.06 -3.40
CA GLY A 60 3.73 4.76 -3.25
C GLY A 60 2.73 3.63 -3.40
N LEU A 61 3.22 2.44 -3.78
CA LEU A 61 2.44 1.22 -3.81
C LEU A 61 3.27 0.06 -3.28
N VAL A 62 2.71 -0.66 -2.31
CA VAL A 62 3.27 -1.90 -1.79
C VAL A 62 2.24 -3.00 -1.95
N VAL A 63 2.67 -4.18 -2.41
CA VAL A 63 1.82 -5.37 -2.49
C VAL A 63 2.54 -6.53 -1.82
N CYS A 64 1.81 -7.31 -1.02
CA CYS A 64 2.30 -8.56 -0.44
C CYS A 64 1.34 -9.73 -0.69
N ASP A 65 1.88 -10.94 -0.63
CA ASP A 65 1.10 -12.17 -0.61
C ASP A 65 0.57 -12.50 0.80
N GLY A 66 -0.14 -13.62 0.93
CA GLY A 66 -0.68 -14.10 2.21
C GLY A 66 0.35 -14.41 3.30
N SER A 67 1.63 -14.60 2.95
CA SER A 67 2.71 -14.76 3.93
C SER A 67 3.23 -13.43 4.47
N GLY A 68 2.80 -12.31 3.88
CA GLY A 68 3.33 -10.98 4.14
C GLY A 68 4.59 -10.65 3.35
N THR A 69 5.03 -11.55 2.45
CA THR A 69 6.17 -11.32 1.57
C THR A 69 5.81 -10.24 0.55
N LEU A 70 6.60 -9.17 0.50
CA LEU A 70 6.35 -8.09 -0.46
C LEU A 70 6.71 -8.56 -1.88
N VAL A 71 5.71 -8.58 -2.76
CA VAL A 71 5.82 -9.01 -4.17
C VAL A 71 5.87 -7.82 -5.14
N PHE A 72 5.49 -6.62 -4.70
CA PHE A 72 5.61 -5.39 -5.48
C PHE A 72 5.99 -4.21 -4.58
N ARG A 73 6.87 -3.35 -5.07
CA ARG A 73 7.37 -2.18 -4.34
C ARG A 73 7.55 -1.01 -5.31
N LYS A 74 6.77 0.04 -5.13
CA LYS A 74 7.02 1.38 -5.67
C LYS A 74 7.06 2.35 -4.49
N PRO A 75 8.23 2.93 -4.15
CA PRO A 75 8.31 3.85 -3.01
C PRO A 75 7.59 5.17 -3.30
N ALA A 76 7.06 5.79 -2.24
CA ALA A 76 6.74 7.22 -2.22
C ALA A 76 7.96 7.99 -1.70
N GLU A 77 8.11 9.25 -2.08
CA GLU A 77 9.26 10.05 -1.60
C GLU A 77 9.26 10.18 -0.07
N GLY A 78 10.31 9.68 0.57
CA GLY A 78 10.48 9.66 2.02
C GLY A 78 9.73 8.53 2.75
N PHE A 79 9.19 7.55 2.03
CA PHE A 79 8.72 6.28 2.58
C PHE A 79 9.66 5.15 2.15
N ALA A 80 10.59 4.76 3.02
CA ALA A 80 11.57 3.73 2.71
C ALA A 80 10.95 2.33 2.72
N LEU A 81 11.13 1.59 1.62
CA LEU A 81 10.66 0.20 1.48
C LEU A 81 11.85 -0.75 1.66
N PRO A 82 11.79 -1.73 2.60
CA PRO A 82 12.88 -2.68 2.78
C PRO A 82 12.98 -3.60 1.56
N ARG A 83 14.20 -3.73 1.06
CA ARG A 83 14.53 -4.67 -0.02
C ARG A 83 14.89 -6.04 0.54
N PHE A 84 15.64 -6.06 1.63
CA PHE A 84 16.08 -7.24 2.37
C PHE A 84 15.73 -7.01 3.84
N ALA A 85 14.74 -7.75 4.36
CA ALA A 85 14.20 -7.80 5.73
C ALA A 85 12.67 -7.84 5.69
N ALA A 86 12.07 -8.31 6.79
CA ALA A 86 10.65 -8.10 7.05
C ALA A 86 10.36 -6.59 7.18
N ALA A 87 9.26 -6.13 6.58
CA ALA A 87 8.81 -4.77 6.77
C ALA A 87 8.19 -4.57 8.16
N CYS A 88 8.01 -3.30 8.54
CA CYS A 88 7.41 -2.97 9.83
C CYS A 88 6.00 -3.60 9.95
N PRO A 89 5.75 -4.42 10.98
CA PRO A 89 4.47 -5.13 11.11
C PRO A 89 3.29 -4.20 11.39
N LEU A 90 3.54 -2.94 11.71
CA LEU A 90 2.52 -1.91 11.93
C LEU A 90 2.04 -1.26 10.62
N TRP A 91 2.55 -1.68 9.45
CA TRP A 91 2.01 -1.18 8.18
C TRP A 91 0.54 -1.60 8.01
N PRO A 92 -0.36 -0.68 7.60
CA PRO A 92 -1.77 -0.98 7.35
C PRO A 92 -2.01 -2.14 6.39
N LEU A 93 -1.04 -2.39 5.50
CA LEU A 93 -0.97 -3.56 4.63
C LEU A 93 -1.22 -4.88 5.37
N TYR A 94 -0.61 -5.06 6.56
CA TYR A 94 -0.71 -6.30 7.33
C TYR A 94 -2.05 -6.41 8.07
N SER A 95 -2.63 -5.28 8.51
CA SER A 95 -3.99 -5.25 9.04
C SER A 95 -5.02 -5.64 7.98
N ALA A 96 -4.81 -5.25 6.72
CA ALA A 96 -5.69 -5.61 5.62
C ALA A 96 -5.67 -7.11 5.31
N LEU A 97 -4.52 -7.80 5.43
CA LEU A 97 -4.44 -9.26 5.26
C LEU A 97 -5.37 -10.04 6.20
N GLY A 98 -5.54 -9.54 7.43
CA GLY A 98 -6.43 -10.13 8.42
C GLY A 98 -7.92 -9.84 8.20
N ARG A 99 -8.26 -8.91 7.29
CA ARG A 99 -9.64 -8.46 7.03
C ARG A 99 -9.94 -8.36 5.53
N PRO A 100 -9.88 -9.46 4.75
CA PRO A 100 -10.16 -9.42 3.31
C PRO A 100 -11.52 -8.78 3.00
N GLY A 101 -11.57 -7.97 1.95
CA GLY A 101 -12.77 -7.24 1.53
C GLY A 101 -13.09 -5.96 2.33
N SER A 102 -12.44 -5.73 3.48
CA SER A 102 -12.58 -4.47 4.23
C SER A 102 -11.37 -3.58 4.00
N PRO A 103 -11.54 -2.31 3.55
CA PRO A 103 -10.43 -1.38 3.48
C PRO A 103 -9.93 -1.02 4.89
N VAL A 104 -8.63 -0.76 4.99
CA VAL A 104 -7.98 -0.13 6.15
C VAL A 104 -7.50 1.24 5.69
N VAL A 105 -8.03 2.30 6.29
CA VAL A 105 -7.70 3.69 5.97
C VAL A 105 -7.17 4.34 7.23
N VAL A 106 -5.89 4.71 7.22
CA VAL A 106 -5.25 5.39 8.36
C VAL A 106 -4.19 6.35 7.88
N GLU A 107 -3.81 7.31 8.72
CA GLU A 107 -2.58 8.05 8.54
C GLU A 107 -1.39 7.25 9.09
N VAL A 108 -0.26 7.27 8.39
CA VAL A 108 1.00 6.70 8.86
C VAL A 108 2.08 7.78 8.92
N GLU A 109 2.93 7.71 9.95
CA GLU A 109 4.08 8.59 10.13
C GLU A 109 5.38 7.78 10.18
N THR A 110 6.29 8.08 9.25
CA THR A 110 7.56 7.37 9.11
C THR A 110 8.52 7.67 10.27
N ALA A 111 9.26 6.65 10.70
CA ALA A 111 10.39 6.82 11.61
C ALA A 111 11.61 7.38 10.87
N GLY A 112 12.31 8.33 11.46
CA GLY A 112 13.52 8.94 10.90
C GLY A 112 13.77 10.32 11.48
N GLN A 113 14.83 10.99 11.00
CA GLN A 113 15.20 12.34 11.41
C GLN A 113 14.12 13.38 11.07
N VAL A 114 13.48 13.21 9.91
CA VAL A 114 12.36 14.05 9.46
C VAL A 114 11.14 13.15 9.25
N PRO A 115 10.21 13.08 10.21
CA PRO A 115 8.98 12.32 10.06
C PRO A 115 8.18 12.82 8.86
N ARG A 116 7.71 11.89 8.02
CA ARG A 116 6.79 12.20 6.91
C ARG A 116 5.48 11.47 7.11
N ARG A 117 4.39 12.15 6.73
CA ARG A 117 3.02 11.63 6.87
C ARG A 117 2.42 11.27 5.52
N PHE A 118 1.71 10.16 5.52
CA PHE A 118 1.02 9.63 4.36
C PHE A 118 -0.37 9.17 4.77
N ALA A 119 -1.37 9.47 3.94
CA ALA A 119 -2.59 8.72 3.98
C ALA A 119 -2.31 7.34 3.38
N ALA A 120 -2.67 6.29 4.10
CA ALA A 120 -2.50 4.91 3.68
C ALA A 120 -3.87 4.25 3.52
N VAL A 121 -4.12 3.73 2.32
CA VAL A 121 -5.31 2.89 2.04
C VAL A 121 -4.82 1.51 1.70
N ALA A 122 -5.23 0.51 2.47
CA ALA A 122 -4.87 -0.88 2.26
C ALA A 122 -6.12 -1.75 2.07
N VAL A 123 -6.04 -2.72 1.17
CA VAL A 123 -7.08 -3.71 0.89
C VAL A 123 -6.46 -5.08 0.72
N CYS A 124 -7.23 -6.13 0.99
CA CYS A 124 -6.84 -7.51 0.70
C CYS A 124 -7.91 -8.18 -0.16
N ALA A 125 -7.46 -8.83 -1.24
CA ALA A 125 -8.28 -9.65 -2.11
C ALA A 125 -7.98 -11.14 -1.92
N LEU A 126 -9.02 -11.96 -2.05
CA LEU A 126 -8.92 -13.43 -2.06
C LEU A 126 -9.04 -13.95 -3.49
N ARG A 127 -8.31 -15.02 -3.80
CA ARG A 127 -8.42 -15.74 -5.08
C ARG A 127 -8.37 -17.24 -4.82
N HIS A 128 -9.25 -17.98 -5.51
CA HIS A 128 -9.30 -19.44 -5.49
C HIS A 128 -9.15 -19.95 -6.92
N PRO A 129 -7.93 -19.92 -7.50
CA PRO A 129 -7.72 -20.24 -8.91
C PRO A 129 -8.09 -21.69 -9.27
N GLU A 130 -8.10 -22.58 -8.28
CA GLU A 130 -8.36 -24.02 -8.41
C GLU A 130 -9.72 -24.43 -7.80
N GLY A 131 -10.57 -23.47 -7.46
CA GLY A 131 -11.89 -23.74 -6.86
C GLY A 131 -11.79 -24.32 -5.44
N LEU A 132 -12.82 -25.09 -5.05
CA LEU A 132 -13.00 -25.59 -3.66
C LEU A 132 -11.88 -26.51 -3.16
N GLY A 133 -11.23 -27.25 -4.06
CA GLY A 133 -10.15 -28.19 -3.70
C GLY A 133 -8.76 -27.56 -3.67
N GLY A 134 -8.65 -26.28 -4.00
CA GLY A 134 -7.39 -25.58 -4.20
C GLY A 134 -6.96 -24.69 -3.05
N ALA A 135 -5.74 -24.15 -3.17
CA ALA A 135 -5.24 -23.17 -2.22
C ALA A 135 -5.98 -21.83 -2.32
N GLU A 136 -6.27 -21.24 -1.17
CA GLU A 136 -6.65 -19.83 -1.08
C GLU A 136 -5.40 -18.95 -1.23
N LEU A 137 -5.43 -18.03 -2.19
CA LEU A 137 -4.38 -17.03 -2.36
C LEU A 137 -4.88 -15.67 -1.86
N ARG A 138 -4.04 -14.99 -1.09
CA ARG A 138 -4.27 -13.61 -0.63
C ARG A 138 -3.29 -12.65 -1.28
N GLU A 139 -3.79 -11.51 -1.71
CA GLU A 139 -2.97 -10.38 -2.16
C GLU A 139 -3.45 -9.12 -1.43
N ALA A 140 -2.61 -8.55 -0.57
CA ALA A 140 -2.85 -7.24 0.02
C ALA A 140 -2.08 -6.17 -0.73
N ALA A 141 -2.73 -5.03 -0.98
CA ALA A 141 -2.14 -3.87 -1.61
C ALA A 141 -2.36 -2.64 -0.71
N MET A 142 -1.35 -1.78 -0.62
CA MET A 142 -1.38 -0.54 0.14
C MET A 142 -0.90 0.62 -0.72
N LEU A 143 -1.78 1.58 -0.96
CA LEU A 143 -1.49 2.85 -1.61
C LEU A 143 -1.05 3.86 -0.54
N LEU A 144 0.06 4.54 -0.79
CA LEU A 144 0.62 5.59 0.07
C LEU A 144 0.49 6.93 -0.64
N VAL A 145 -0.32 7.83 -0.11
CA VAL A 145 -0.51 9.18 -0.68
C VAL A 145 0.19 10.20 0.22
N PRO A 146 1.24 10.90 -0.27
CA PRO A 146 1.92 11.93 0.52
C PRO A 146 0.94 13.01 0.98
N ARG A 147 0.99 13.45 2.25
CA ARG A 147 0.01 14.43 2.78
C ARG A 147 0.07 15.81 2.11
N LYS A 148 1.22 16.21 1.57
CA LYS A 148 1.31 17.42 0.71
C LYS A 148 0.47 17.31 -0.57
N ALA A 149 0.04 16.10 -0.93
CA ALA A 149 -0.69 15.78 -2.15
C ALA A 149 -2.13 15.30 -1.89
N ALA A 150 -2.65 15.27 -0.64
CA ALA A 150 -3.91 14.58 -0.33
C ALA A 150 -4.90 15.38 0.53
N ALA A 151 -6.17 15.32 0.10
CA ALA A 151 -7.39 15.51 0.90
C ALA A 151 -8.14 14.15 0.99
N LEU A 152 -7.54 13.13 1.62
CA LEU A 152 -8.22 11.85 1.82
C LEU A 152 -9.06 11.92 3.11
N ARG A 153 -10.38 12.08 2.91
CA ARG A 153 -11.37 12.11 4.01
C ARG A 153 -11.38 10.77 4.76
N GLY A 154 -11.48 10.83 6.09
CA GLY A 154 -11.60 9.65 6.95
C GLY A 154 -10.36 9.28 7.77
N ALA A 155 -9.20 9.89 7.49
CA ALA A 155 -7.99 9.73 8.31
C ALA A 155 -7.66 10.98 9.17
N GLU A 156 -8.51 12.00 9.14
CA GLU A 156 -8.14 13.38 9.52
C GLU A 156 -8.08 13.63 11.04
N ASN A 157 -8.71 12.79 11.85
CA ASN A 157 -8.90 13.02 13.30
C ASN A 157 -8.26 11.96 14.21
N ALA A 158 -7.53 11.00 13.66
CA ALA A 158 -6.83 9.98 14.45
C ALA A 158 -5.33 10.28 14.54
N LEU A 159 -4.69 9.92 15.66
CA LEU A 159 -3.23 9.95 15.77
C LEU A 159 -2.62 9.01 14.70
N PRO A 160 -1.59 9.45 13.97
CA PRO A 160 -1.01 8.63 12.93
C PRO A 160 -0.36 7.38 13.50
N VAL A 161 -0.48 6.26 12.78
CA VAL A 161 0.22 5.04 13.11
C VAL A 161 1.72 5.26 12.86
N ARG A 162 2.50 5.21 13.93
CA ARG A 162 3.95 5.37 13.89
C ARG A 162 4.60 4.11 13.29
N VAL A 163 5.05 4.19 12.03
CA VAL A 163 5.66 3.05 11.30
C VAL A 163 7.14 3.26 10.98
N GLY A 164 7.91 2.18 10.88
CA GLY A 164 9.29 2.19 10.35
C GLY A 164 9.39 1.51 8.99
N ALA A 165 10.59 1.42 8.42
CA ALA A 165 10.85 0.60 7.24
C ALA A 165 11.00 -0.89 7.62
N SER A 166 11.91 -1.19 8.55
CA SER A 166 12.08 -2.49 9.21
C SER A 166 12.62 -2.29 10.64
N CYS A 167 12.50 -3.30 11.51
CA CYS A 167 12.90 -3.17 12.93
C CYS A 167 14.39 -2.83 13.09
N ARG A 168 15.27 -3.45 12.31
CA ARG A 168 16.73 -3.28 12.40
C ARG A 168 17.19 -1.84 12.20
N ILE A 169 16.52 -1.07 11.33
CA ILE A 169 16.89 0.31 11.01
C ILE A 169 15.87 1.33 11.52
N CYS A 170 14.96 0.91 12.40
CA CYS A 170 13.96 1.80 12.97
C CYS A 170 14.55 2.47 14.24
N PRO A 171 14.67 3.81 14.28
CA PRO A 171 15.25 4.52 15.44
C PRO A 171 14.33 4.57 16.67
N ARG A 172 13.06 4.14 16.58
CA ARG A 172 12.11 4.24 17.71
C ARG A 172 12.42 3.19 18.80
N SER A 173 12.74 3.63 20.02
CA SER A 173 13.03 2.74 21.15
C SER A 173 11.78 2.12 21.79
N ASP A 174 10.66 2.83 21.83
CA ASP A 174 9.41 2.49 22.52
C ASP A 174 8.43 1.60 21.70
N CYS A 175 8.90 0.93 20.65
CA CYS A 175 8.02 0.19 19.74
C CYS A 175 7.62 -1.19 20.29
N VAL A 176 6.37 -1.32 20.75
CA VAL A 176 5.79 -2.58 21.25
C VAL A 176 5.71 -3.70 20.20
N ALA A 177 5.79 -3.36 18.91
CA ALA A 177 5.77 -4.33 17.81
C ALA A 177 7.17 -4.68 17.29
N ARG A 178 8.24 -4.28 18.00
CA ARG A 178 9.63 -4.54 17.62
C ARG A 178 9.92 -6.04 17.66
N ARG A 179 10.40 -6.57 16.53
CA ARG A 179 10.79 -7.99 16.38
C ARG A 179 12.30 -8.23 16.40
N GLU A 180 13.09 -7.19 16.13
CA GLU A 180 14.55 -7.24 16.11
C GLU A 180 15.14 -5.98 16.78
N PRO A 181 16.31 -6.10 17.44
CA PRO A 181 17.03 -4.94 17.94
C PRO A 181 17.43 -4.00 16.81
N THR A 182 17.49 -2.70 17.10
CA THR A 182 17.98 -1.70 16.15
C THR A 182 19.52 -1.78 16.05
N ILE A 183 20.06 -1.63 14.84
CA ILE A 183 21.49 -1.47 14.59
C ILE A 183 21.91 0.00 14.60
N LEU A 184 20.94 0.91 14.52
CA LEU A 184 21.18 2.31 14.82
C LEU A 184 21.41 2.35 16.33
N GLY A 185 22.69 2.44 16.73
CA GLY A 185 23.06 2.52 18.14
C GLY A 185 22.28 3.64 18.82
N GLU A 186 21.98 3.46 20.11
CA GLU A 186 21.64 4.60 20.95
C GLU A 186 22.85 5.52 20.87
N GLY A 187 22.69 6.69 20.26
CA GLY A 187 23.79 7.64 20.14
C GLY A 187 24.41 7.83 21.52
N ILE A 188 25.70 7.50 21.64
CA ILE A 188 26.52 7.92 22.77
C ILE A 188 26.57 9.44 22.75
#